data_AF-A0A5E4D7L0-F1
#
_entry.id   AF-A0A5E4D7L0-F1
#
_cell.length_a   1.000
_cell.length_b   1.000
_cell.length_c   1.000
_cell.angle_alpha   90.00
_cell.angle_beta   90.00
_cell.angle_gamma   90.00
#
_symmetry.space_group_name_H-M   'P 1'
#
loop_
_entity.id
_entity.type
_entity.pdbx_description
1 polymer ?
#
loop_
_entity_poly.entity_id
_entity_poly.type
_entity_poly.pdbx_seq_one_letter_code
_entity_poly.pdbx_strand_id
1 'polypeptide(L)' 'MGWGGRCCCPGRLDLLCVLALLGGCLLPVCRTRVYTNHWAVKIAGGFPEANRIASKYGFINIGQ' A
#
# COMPACT_ATOMS: atom_id res chain seq x y z
N MET A 1 -42.33 -19.58 24.18
CA MET A 1 -42.71 -18.15 24.06
C MET A 1 -41.59 -17.46 23.33
N GLY A 2 -41.88 -16.97 22.13
CA GLY A 2 -40.90 -16.74 21.06
C GLY A 2 -39.87 -15.64 21.32
N TRP A 3 -38.62 -15.92 20.96
CA TRP A 3 -37.60 -14.89 20.73
C TRP A 3 -38.04 -14.02 19.55
N GLY A 4 -38.44 -12.80 19.83
CA GLY A 4 -38.76 -11.79 18.84
C GLY A 4 -37.50 -11.30 18.13
N GLY A 5 -37.14 -11.98 17.04
CA GLY A 5 -36.27 -11.45 16.00
C GLY A 5 -36.90 -10.20 15.40
N ARG A 6 -36.53 -9.03 15.94
CA ARG A 6 -37.03 -7.75 15.46
C ARG A 6 -36.25 -7.33 14.22
N CYS A 7 -36.90 -7.56 13.08
CA CYS A 7 -36.93 -6.74 11.88
C CYS A 7 -35.58 -6.14 11.42
N CYS A 8 -34.93 -6.89 10.53
CA CYS A 8 -34.08 -6.33 9.50
C CYS A 8 -34.82 -5.21 8.74
N CYS A 9 -34.31 -4.00 8.76
CA CYS A 9 -34.49 -3.05 7.66
C CYS A 9 -33.34 -3.32 6.68
N PRO A 10 -33.53 -4.08 5.58
CA PRO A 10 -32.46 -4.61 4.71
C PRO A 10 -31.88 -3.55 3.75
N GLY A 11 -31.89 -2.28 4.15
CA GLY A 11 -31.51 -1.18 3.26
C GLY A 11 -30.63 -0.15 3.93
N ARG A 12 -30.94 0.23 5.18
CA ARG A 12 -30.21 1.31 5.86
C ARG A 12 -28.90 0.83 6.46
N LEU A 13 -28.89 -0.34 7.10
CA LEU A 13 -27.66 -0.92 7.63
C LEU A 13 -26.75 -1.40 6.49
N ASP A 14 -27.32 -2.00 5.45
CA ASP A 14 -26.58 -2.41 4.25
C ASP A 14 -25.96 -1.22 3.53
N LEU A 15 -26.69 -0.10 3.37
CA LEU A 15 -26.14 1.13 2.79
C LEU A 15 -25.01 1.70 3.63
N LEU A 16 -25.14 1.72 4.96
CA LEU A 16 -24.07 2.17 5.86
C LEU A 16 -22.85 1.25 5.80
N CYS A 17 -23.05 -0.07 5.71
CA CYS A 17 -21.99 -1.04 5.52
C CYS A 17 -21.28 -0.84 4.17
N VAL A 18 -22.03 -0.64 3.09
CA VAL A 18 -21.47 -0.37 1.75
C VAL A 18 -20.71 0.96 1.73
N LEU A 19 -21.25 2.02 2.33
CA LEU A 19 -20.57 3.31 2.47
C LEU A 19 -19.28 3.21 3.30
N ALA A 20 -19.29 2.44 4.39
CA ALA A 20 -18.11 2.21 5.21
C ALA A 20 -17.02 1.42 4.45
N LEU A 21 -17.41 0.40 3.69
CA LEU A 21 -16.49 -0.39 2.86
C LEU A 21 -15.91 0.45 1.71
N LEU A 22 -16.74 1.23 1.01
CA LEU A 22 -16.28 2.16 -0.03
C LEU A 22 -15.35 3.23 0.53
N GLY A 23 -15.69 3.80 1.69
CA GLY A 23 -14.82 4.74 2.40
C GLY A 23 -13.47 4.12 2.75
N GLY A 24 -13.45 2.91 3.32
CA GLY A 24 -12.20 2.21 3.66
C GLY A 24 -11.32 1.88 2.45
N CYS A 25 -11.90 1.52 1.32
CA CYS A 25 -11.16 1.20 0.10
C CYS A 25 -10.65 2.44 -0.66
N LEU A 26 -11.44 3.52 -0.66
CA LEU A 26 -11.12 4.75 -1.40
C LEU A 26 -10.27 5.74 -0.60
N LEU A 27 -10.29 5.64 0.73
CA LEU A 27 -9.45 6.47 1.57
C LEU A 27 -7.99 5.99 1.47
N PRO A 28 -7.02 6.90 1.28
CA PRO A 28 -5.60 6.57 1.20
C PRO A 28 -5.01 6.07 2.53
N VAL A 29 -5.85 5.73 3.52
CA VAL A 29 -5.46 5.14 4.81
C VAL A 29 -4.73 3.81 4.61
N CYS A 30 -5.02 3.09 3.52
CA CYS A 30 -4.31 1.87 3.13
C CYS A 30 -2.96 2.12 2.42
N ARG A 31 -2.52 3.39 2.25
CA ARG A 31 -1.16 3.65 1.77
C ARG A 31 -0.21 3.49 2.94
N THR A 32 0.23 2.26 3.17
CA THR A 32 1.39 1.96 4.00
C THR A 32 2.54 2.85 3.52
N ARG A 33 2.99 3.77 4.37
CA ARG A 33 4.15 4.61 4.10
C ARG A 33 5.37 3.69 4.14
N VAL A 34 5.72 3.13 2.98
CA VAL A 34 6.91 2.30 2.84
C VAL A 34 8.12 3.20 3.05
N TYR A 35 8.80 3.03 4.19
CA TYR A 35 10.10 3.63 4.42
C TYR A 35 11.15 2.80 3.68
N THR A 36 11.32 3.09 2.39
CA THR A 36 12.45 2.56 1.64
C THR A 36 13.71 3.26 2.13
N ASN A 37 14.58 2.55 2.84
CA ASN A 37 15.92 3.04 3.14
C ASN A 37 16.67 3.24 1.82
N HIS A 38 16.76 4.48 1.35
CA HIS A 38 17.63 4.87 0.25
C HIS A 38 19.05 4.96 0.80
N TRP A 39 19.79 3.86 0.69
CA TRP A 39 21.21 3.84 1.02
C TRP A 39 21.99 4.41 -0.18
N ALA A 40 22.97 5.28 0.11
CA ALA A 40 23.84 5.87 -0.90
C ALA A 40 25.27 5.34 -0.71
N VAL A 41 25.87 4.84 -1.79
CA VAL A 41 27.26 4.36 -1.80
C VAL A 41 28.03 5.01 -2.93
N LYS A 42 29.30 5.35 -2.65
CA LYS A 42 30.22 5.86 -3.66
C LYS A 42 30.94 4.69 -4.31
N ILE A 43 30.81 4.57 -5.63
CA ILE A 43 31.41 3.48 -6.43
C ILE A 43 32.48 4.10 -7.34
N ALA A 44 33.68 3.51 -7.32
CA ALA A 44 34.74 3.86 -8.25
C ALA A 44 34.41 3.29 -9.65
N GLY A 45 34.71 4.03 -10.72
CA GLY A 45 34.35 3.64 -12.09
C GLY A 45 33.11 4.33 -12.66
N GLY A 46 32.47 5.20 -11.87
CA GLY A 46 31.40 6.08 -12.33
C GLY A 46 30.06 5.39 -12.55
N PHE A 47 29.14 6.10 -13.21
CA PHE A 47 27.76 5.67 -13.41
C PHE A 47 27.61 4.29 -14.09
N PRO A 48 28.40 3.92 -15.12
CA PRO A 48 28.27 2.61 -15.77
C PRO A 48 28.58 1.45 -14.82
N GLU A 49 29.61 1.60 -13.99
CA GLU A 49 30.01 0.56 -13.04
C GLU A 49 29.00 0.44 -11.89
N ALA A 50 28.49 1.57 -11.39
CA ALA A 50 27.42 1.58 -10.41
C ALA A 50 26.16 0.88 -10.94
N ASN A 51 25.79 1.11 -12.20
CA ASN A 51 24.63 0.46 -12.82
C ASN A 51 24.86 -1.04 -13.07
N ARG A 52 26.09 -1.45 -13.41
CA ARG A 52 26.46 -2.87 -13.54
C ARG A 52 26.34 -3.62 -12.21
N ILE A 53 26.80 -3.01 -11.12
CA ILE A 53 26.70 -3.60 -9.78
C ILE A 53 25.23 -3.66 -9.33
N ALA A 54 24.47 -2.58 -9.52
CA ALA A 54 23.06 -2.54 -9.16
C ALA A 54 22.26 -3.62 -9.91
N SER A 55 22.39 -3.68 -11.23
CA SER A 55 21.70 -4.68 -12.07
C SER A 55 22.11 -6.12 -11.75
N LYS A 56 23.39 -6.37 -11.44
CA LYS A 56 23.89 -7.70 -11.02
C LYS A 56 23.16 -8.23 -9.78
N TYR A 57 22.79 -7.37 -8.84
CA TYR A 57 22.15 -7.76 -7.58
C TYR A 57 20.65 -7.42 -7.53
N GLY A 58 20.05 -6.99 -8.65
CA GLY A 58 18.63 -6.67 -8.71
C GLY A 58 18.24 -5.36 -8.03
N PHE A 59 19.19 -4.44 -7.84
CA PHE A 59 18.92 -3.09 -7.36
C PHE A 59 18.79 -2.10 -8.52
N ILE A 60 18.04 -1.02 -8.29
CA ILE A 60 17.93 0.11 -9.22
C ILE A 60 18.95 1.18 -8.80
N ASN A 61 19.86 1.55 -9.70
CA ASN A 61 20.74 2.68 -9.46
C ASN A 61 19.97 4.00 -9.69
N ILE A 62 19.86 4.82 -8.64
CA ILE A 62 19.22 6.14 -8.66
C ILE A 62 20.28 7.27 -8.50
N GLY A 63 21.53 6.90 -8.23
CA GLY A 63 22.64 7.84 -8.04
C GLY A 63 23.16 8.40 -9.37
N GLN A 64 23.88 9.53 -9.29
CA GLN A 64 24.49 10.22 -10.43
C GLN A 64 26.01 10.03 -10.45
#